data_AF-A0A8K0EBI3-F1
#
_entry.id   AF-A0A8K0EBI3-F1
#
_cell.length_a   1.000
_cell.length_b   1.000
_cell.length_c   1.000
_cell.angle_alpha   90.00
_cell.angle_beta   90.00
_cell.angle_gamma   90.00
#
_symmetry.space_group_name_H-M   'P 1'
#
loop_
_entity.id
_entity.type
_entity.pdbx_description
1 polymer ?
#
loop_
_entity_poly.entity_id
_entity_poly.type
_entity_poly.pdbx_seq_one_letter_code
_entity_poly.pdbx_strand_id
1 'polypeptide(L)'
;MKVFALLFLCFGATVAQFCSTNEFECDDGDCIEASWECDDFEDCWDGSDEANCVSTGPQVCTTSQFQCLNGGCVSNSWICDGDNDCGDMSDEQNCAGGGSNPLSLCGGNLDGPAGTFGPQYYDNNQDCVWTISAPVGHFVELQFTAFDVEDGGASCSYDYVAVYDGADTSAPLIAKLCGNTIPAPIHSHTNVLTVRWVTDSSVTDAGWTAAYLTTNEHPVHPSGCGGPESLTDPTGNFSSMNFPNNYDNNAQCQWEIEVEAGMRINLIFTAFDLEAERLCPQSNDYVEIFENDVSLGRHCGNIQLPPTTSSGNTLKVVFYSDSSTTATGFMAQYVTIP
;
A
#
# COMPACT_ATOMS: atom_id res chain seq x y z
N MET A 1 -104.28 -14.90 16.54
CA MET A 1 -103.90 -14.97 15.11
C MET A 1 -103.13 -13.69 14.79
N LYS A 2 -101.96 -13.70 14.14
CA LYS A 2 -101.13 -14.81 13.64
C LYS A 2 -99.67 -14.64 14.13
N VAL A 3 -98.88 -15.71 14.06
CA VAL A 3 -97.41 -15.67 14.13
C VAL A 3 -96.88 -15.78 12.70
N PHE A 4 -95.77 -15.11 12.34
CA PHE A 4 -94.71 -15.67 11.47
C PHE A 4 -93.40 -14.85 11.51
N ALA A 5 -92.29 -15.54 11.21
CA ALA A 5 -90.88 -15.07 11.12
C ALA A 5 -90.57 -14.33 9.79
N LEU A 6 -89.39 -13.70 9.51
CA LEU A 6 -88.16 -13.37 10.29
C LEU A 6 -87.79 -11.87 9.97
N LEU A 7 -86.58 -11.29 9.78
CA LEU A 7 -85.14 -11.65 9.70
C LEU A 7 -84.27 -10.44 10.17
N PHE A 8 -82.93 -10.55 10.12
CA PHE A 8 -81.93 -9.47 10.35
C PHE A 8 -81.75 -8.56 9.10
N LEU A 9 -81.13 -7.34 9.09
CA LEU A 9 -80.12 -6.70 9.96
C LEU A 9 -80.20 -5.13 9.93
N CYS A 10 -79.20 -4.44 10.51
CA CYS A 10 -79.09 -2.99 10.76
C CYS A 10 -79.02 -2.06 9.52
N PHE A 11 -79.41 -0.78 9.72
CA PHE A 11 -78.66 0.44 9.39
C PHE A 11 -79.27 1.63 10.18
N GLY A 12 -78.54 2.67 10.60
CA GLY A 12 -77.10 2.90 10.51
C GLY A 12 -76.63 3.95 11.54
N ALA A 13 -75.36 3.90 11.91
CA ALA A 13 -74.67 5.00 12.58
C ALA A 13 -74.01 5.92 11.53
N THR A 14 -73.72 7.17 11.89
CA THR A 14 -72.94 8.08 11.05
C THR A 14 -71.53 7.55 10.87
N VAL A 15 -71.11 7.36 9.62
CA VAL A 15 -69.72 7.06 9.26
C VAL A 15 -68.94 8.38 9.31
N ALA A 16 -67.93 8.46 10.17
CA ALA A 16 -66.83 9.39 9.94
C ALA A 16 -66.03 8.82 8.76
N GLN A 17 -65.86 9.61 7.70
CA GLN A 17 -65.11 9.20 6.53
C GLN A 17 -63.65 9.62 6.76
N PHE A 18 -62.85 8.66 7.22
CA PHE A 18 -61.41 8.77 7.28
C PHE A 18 -60.83 8.71 5.85
N CYS A 19 -59.70 9.35 5.61
CA CYS A 19 -58.94 9.19 4.37
C CYS A 19 -58.50 7.72 4.16
N SER A 20 -58.19 7.35 2.92
CA SER A 20 -57.71 6.01 2.57
C SER A 20 -56.34 5.73 3.18
N THR A 21 -55.89 4.47 3.23
CA THR A 21 -54.58 4.07 3.77
C THR A 21 -53.35 4.61 3.01
N ASN A 22 -53.59 5.43 1.99
CA ASN A 22 -52.61 5.98 1.05
C ASN A 22 -52.83 7.50 0.85
N GLU A 23 -53.64 8.12 1.70
CA GLU A 23 -54.04 9.53 1.64
C GLU A 23 -53.74 10.19 2.99
N PHE A 24 -53.24 11.42 2.99
CA PHE A 24 -53.03 12.26 4.18
C PHE A 24 -54.30 13.06 4.48
N GLU A 25 -54.61 13.30 5.76
CA GLU A 25 -55.80 14.04 6.23
C GLU A 25 -55.36 15.42 6.72
N CYS A 26 -55.68 16.48 5.96
CA CYS A 26 -55.38 17.87 6.31
C CYS A 26 -56.12 18.28 7.60
N ASP A 27 -55.62 19.28 8.35
CA ASP A 27 -56.28 19.79 9.57
C ASP A 27 -57.67 20.43 9.29
N ASP A 28 -57.95 20.84 8.04
CA ASP A 28 -59.27 21.27 7.57
C ASP A 28 -60.24 20.13 7.18
N GLY A 29 -59.71 18.92 7.01
CA GLY A 29 -60.46 17.68 6.74
C GLY A 29 -60.58 17.25 5.27
N ASP A 30 -59.87 17.89 4.32
CA ASP A 30 -59.67 17.32 2.98
C ASP A 30 -58.57 16.23 2.97
N CYS A 31 -58.57 15.38 1.94
CA CYS A 31 -57.62 14.26 1.77
C CYS A 31 -56.75 14.48 0.52
N ILE A 32 -55.42 14.43 0.68
CA ILE A 32 -54.41 14.51 -0.41
C ILE A 32 -53.65 13.19 -0.57
N GLU A 33 -52.89 12.99 -1.65
CA GLU A 33 -52.07 11.76 -1.80
C GLU A 33 -50.95 11.76 -0.74
N ALA A 34 -50.73 10.64 -0.04
CA ALA A 34 -49.76 10.58 1.08
C ALA A 34 -48.27 10.66 0.67
N SER A 35 -47.99 11.10 -0.57
CA SER A 35 -46.67 11.53 -1.04
C SER A 35 -46.52 13.06 -1.08
N TRP A 36 -47.58 13.82 -0.79
CA TRP A 36 -47.61 15.29 -0.71
C TRP A 36 -47.67 15.76 0.76
N GLU A 37 -47.32 14.89 1.72
CA GLU A 37 -47.02 15.25 3.11
C GLU A 37 -45.51 15.56 3.18
N CYS A 38 -45.14 16.80 3.47
CA CYS A 38 -43.75 17.29 3.52
C CYS A 38 -42.96 17.14 2.19
N ASP A 39 -43.43 17.74 1.10
CA ASP A 39 -42.79 17.70 -0.24
C ASP A 39 -42.30 19.07 -0.78
N ASP A 40 -42.31 20.11 0.07
CA ASP A 40 -42.01 21.54 -0.22
C ASP A 40 -43.10 22.29 -1.03
N PHE A 41 -44.32 21.73 -1.21
CA PHE A 41 -45.49 22.41 -1.80
C PHE A 41 -46.69 22.51 -0.83
N GLU A 42 -47.57 23.48 -1.08
CA GLU A 42 -48.79 23.76 -0.30
C GLU A 42 -50.00 23.17 -1.05
N ASP A 43 -50.30 21.88 -0.79
CA ASP A 43 -51.39 21.13 -1.46
C ASP A 43 -52.64 20.98 -0.55
N CYS A 44 -52.48 20.92 0.78
CA CYS A 44 -53.54 21.24 1.74
C CYS A 44 -53.85 22.75 1.68
N TRP A 45 -55.13 23.13 1.60
CA TRP A 45 -55.54 24.54 1.49
C TRP A 45 -55.20 25.39 2.74
N ASP A 46 -54.97 24.75 3.88
CA ASP A 46 -54.52 25.37 5.13
C ASP A 46 -53.01 25.22 5.42
N GLY A 47 -52.26 24.56 4.53
CA GLY A 47 -50.83 24.28 4.66
C GLY A 47 -50.48 23.30 5.78
N SER A 48 -51.42 22.45 6.22
CA SER A 48 -51.21 21.51 7.33
C SER A 48 -50.31 20.31 7.01
N ASP A 49 -50.20 19.97 5.72
CA ASP A 49 -49.19 19.10 5.11
C ASP A 49 -47.76 19.56 5.43
N GLU A 50 -47.49 20.86 5.35
CA GLU A 50 -46.17 21.46 5.59
C GLU A 50 -46.00 22.01 7.03
N ALA A 51 -47.09 22.36 7.72
CA ALA A 51 -47.04 23.06 9.01
C ALA A 51 -46.51 22.24 10.18
N ASN A 52 -46.63 20.91 10.14
CA ASN A 52 -46.17 20.00 11.21
C ASN A 52 -45.02 19.08 10.79
N CYS A 53 -44.41 19.31 9.62
CA CYS A 53 -43.14 18.71 9.26
C CYS A 53 -42.10 19.01 10.35
N VAL A 54 -41.67 17.98 11.09
CA VAL A 54 -40.59 18.12 12.07
C VAL A 54 -39.34 18.53 11.30
N SER A 55 -38.93 19.79 11.42
CA SER A 55 -38.06 20.47 10.44
C SER A 55 -36.68 19.80 10.24
N THR A 56 -36.62 18.77 9.40
CA THR A 56 -35.41 18.05 9.00
C THR A 56 -34.71 18.78 7.86
N GLY A 57 -34.24 19.99 8.16
CA GLY A 57 -33.07 20.54 7.50
C GLY A 57 -31.81 20.04 8.23
N PRO A 58 -30.80 19.46 7.55
CA PRO A 58 -30.75 19.13 6.12
C PRO A 58 -31.48 17.82 5.79
N GLN A 59 -31.60 17.52 4.48
CA GLN A 59 -32.04 16.23 3.94
C GLN A 59 -31.42 15.05 4.70
N VAL A 60 -32.19 14.42 5.59
CA VAL A 60 -31.81 13.15 6.23
C VAL A 60 -32.20 12.03 5.28
N CYS A 61 -31.21 11.47 4.62
CA CYS A 61 -31.41 10.49 3.56
C CYS A 61 -32.18 9.25 4.05
N THR A 62 -32.96 8.62 3.15
CA THR A 62 -33.77 7.44 3.51
C THR A 62 -32.90 6.30 4.02
N THR A 63 -33.49 5.30 4.69
CA THR A 63 -32.74 4.12 5.19
C THR A 63 -32.03 3.29 4.10
N SER A 64 -32.25 3.62 2.83
CA SER A 64 -31.63 3.05 1.62
C SER A 64 -30.56 3.97 0.99
N GLN A 65 -30.24 5.10 1.61
CA GLN A 65 -29.34 6.13 1.09
C GLN A 65 -28.34 6.64 2.14
N PHE A 66 -27.18 7.07 1.67
CA PHE A 66 -26.11 7.65 2.48
C PHE A 66 -26.14 9.18 2.41
N GLN A 67 -25.76 9.84 3.51
CA GLN A 67 -25.76 11.30 3.64
C GLN A 67 -24.36 11.87 3.47
N CYS A 68 -24.16 12.62 2.39
CA CYS A 68 -22.93 13.31 2.06
C CYS A 68 -22.66 14.48 3.04
N LEU A 69 -21.41 14.89 3.22
CA LEU A 69 -21.03 15.99 4.12
C LEU A 69 -21.52 17.35 3.60
N ASN A 70 -21.68 17.51 2.29
CA ASN A 70 -22.37 18.63 1.64
C ASN A 70 -23.90 18.64 1.84
N GLY A 71 -24.48 17.59 2.43
CA GLY A 71 -25.92 17.43 2.66
C GLY A 71 -26.71 16.78 1.52
N GLY A 72 -26.03 16.27 0.49
CA GLY A 72 -26.63 15.44 -0.56
C GLY A 72 -26.94 14.00 -0.09
N CYS A 73 -27.67 13.26 -0.93
CA CYS A 73 -28.05 11.86 -0.68
C CYS A 73 -27.74 10.96 -1.87
N VAL A 74 -26.92 9.92 -1.66
CA VAL A 74 -26.57 8.90 -2.66
C VAL A 74 -27.15 7.53 -2.26
N SER A 75 -27.10 6.54 -3.15
CA SER A 75 -27.57 5.18 -2.84
C SER A 75 -26.69 4.51 -1.76
N ASN A 76 -27.25 3.64 -0.92
CA ASN A 76 -26.43 2.75 -0.07
C ASN A 76 -25.60 1.73 -0.87
N SER A 77 -25.78 1.65 -2.20
CA SER A 77 -24.88 0.93 -3.12
C SER A 77 -23.72 1.78 -3.64
N TRP A 78 -23.76 3.10 -3.46
CA TRP A 78 -22.77 4.10 -3.86
C TRP A 78 -22.07 4.61 -2.59
N ILE A 79 -21.55 3.66 -1.81
CA ILE A 79 -20.71 3.89 -0.64
C ILE A 79 -19.57 2.90 -0.81
N CYS A 80 -18.33 3.38 -0.97
CA CYS A 80 -17.16 2.53 -1.15
C CYS A 80 -17.20 1.70 -2.45
N ASP A 81 -17.80 2.22 -3.52
CA ASP A 81 -17.73 1.63 -4.87
C ASP A 81 -16.73 2.35 -5.81
N GLY A 82 -16.16 3.47 -5.36
CA GLY A 82 -15.01 4.13 -5.98
C GLY A 82 -15.34 5.31 -6.91
N ASP A 83 -16.62 5.60 -7.14
CA ASP A 83 -17.08 6.80 -7.84
C ASP A 83 -17.42 7.92 -6.83
N ASN A 84 -17.36 9.18 -7.27
CA ASN A 84 -17.68 10.36 -6.45
C ASN A 84 -19.13 10.83 -6.68
N ASP A 85 -20.12 10.01 -6.30
CA ASP A 85 -21.54 10.31 -6.49
C ASP A 85 -22.03 11.46 -5.59
N CYS A 86 -21.44 11.63 -4.41
CA CYS A 86 -21.69 12.76 -3.50
C CYS A 86 -21.17 14.10 -4.06
N GLY A 87 -20.23 14.07 -5.01
CA GLY A 87 -19.54 15.25 -5.55
C GLY A 87 -18.47 15.85 -4.62
N ASP A 88 -18.47 15.51 -3.33
CA ASP A 88 -17.46 15.89 -2.32
C ASP A 88 -16.69 14.69 -1.73
N MET A 89 -16.86 13.50 -2.33
CA MET A 89 -16.29 12.21 -1.92
C MET A 89 -16.55 11.89 -0.44
N SER A 90 -17.79 12.06 0.03
CA SER A 90 -18.23 11.73 1.40
C SER A 90 -18.70 10.29 1.57
N ASP A 91 -19.40 9.79 0.56
CA ASP A 91 -19.71 8.39 0.26
C ASP A 91 -18.51 7.48 0.45
N GLU A 92 -17.38 7.90 -0.09
CA GLU A 92 -16.13 7.17 -0.04
C GLU A 92 -15.41 7.27 1.32
N GLN A 93 -15.96 7.91 2.36
CA GLN A 93 -15.20 8.14 3.61
C GLN A 93 -15.41 7.05 4.66
N ASN A 94 -14.30 6.50 5.15
CA ASN A 94 -14.23 5.53 6.26
C ASN A 94 -14.74 4.12 5.91
N CYS A 95 -14.51 3.69 4.67
CA CYS A 95 -14.84 2.36 4.19
C CYS A 95 -14.16 1.26 5.02
N ALA A 96 -14.96 0.49 5.78
CA ALA A 96 -14.52 -0.66 6.57
C ALA A 96 -14.21 -1.89 5.69
N GLY A 97 -13.35 -1.68 4.69
CA GLY A 97 -13.00 -2.59 3.60
C GLY A 97 -11.94 -2.04 2.63
N GLY A 98 -11.68 -0.73 2.64
CA GLY A 98 -10.71 -0.04 1.77
C GLY A 98 -11.34 1.12 0.99
N GLY A 99 -10.61 2.24 0.85
CA GLY A 99 -11.05 3.47 0.16
C GLY A 99 -11.65 4.56 1.07
N SER A 100 -11.94 5.79 0.60
CA SER A 100 -11.30 6.62 -0.45
C SER A 100 -11.42 8.14 -0.12
N ASN A 101 -11.00 8.61 1.07
CA ASN A 101 -11.17 10.01 1.54
C ASN A 101 -10.08 11.01 1.04
N PRO A 102 -10.36 12.12 0.32
CA PRO A 102 -9.48 12.64 -0.74
C PRO A 102 -8.22 13.41 -0.34
N LEU A 103 -8.02 13.70 0.95
CA LEU A 103 -6.78 14.29 1.47
C LEU A 103 -6.16 13.45 2.59
N SER A 104 -6.56 12.17 2.68
CA SER A 104 -5.99 11.12 3.53
C SER A 104 -6.34 9.72 2.97
N LEU A 105 -6.30 9.58 1.63
CA LEU A 105 -7.10 8.60 0.89
C LEU A 105 -6.55 7.16 0.93
N CYS A 106 -5.22 7.05 0.92
CA CYS A 106 -4.51 5.85 0.52
C CYS A 106 -3.18 5.72 1.27
N GLY A 107 -2.74 4.48 1.46
CA GLY A 107 -1.61 4.17 2.34
C GLY A 107 -2.03 3.38 3.58
N GLY A 108 -1.24 3.49 4.64
CA GLY A 108 -1.50 2.91 5.96
C GLY A 108 -0.60 1.71 6.31
N ASN A 109 -0.77 1.22 7.53
CA ASN A 109 0.02 0.12 8.09
C ASN A 109 -0.46 -1.25 7.59
N LEU A 110 0.48 -2.07 7.15
CA LEU A 110 0.27 -3.42 6.65
C LEU A 110 1.02 -4.42 7.56
N ASP A 111 0.49 -4.62 8.76
CA ASP A 111 1.10 -5.44 9.83
C ASP A 111 0.69 -6.94 9.76
N GLY A 112 0.21 -7.39 8.59
CA GLY A 112 -0.23 -8.77 8.35
C GLY A 112 0.93 -9.69 7.92
N PRO A 113 0.76 -11.03 7.96
CA PRO A 113 1.79 -11.94 7.48
C PRO A 113 1.91 -11.99 5.95
N ALA A 114 0.88 -11.51 5.25
CA ALA A 114 0.80 -11.37 3.80
C ALA A 114 -0.36 -10.44 3.43
N GLY A 115 -0.37 -9.89 2.22
CA GLY A 115 -1.50 -9.12 1.69
C GLY A 115 -1.28 -8.63 0.27
N THR A 116 -2.26 -7.91 -0.27
CA THR A 116 -2.23 -7.32 -1.61
C THR A 116 -2.72 -5.88 -1.55
N PHE A 117 -2.04 -4.95 -2.25
CA PHE A 117 -2.33 -3.52 -2.24
C PHE A 117 -1.86 -2.84 -3.54
N GLY A 118 -2.18 -1.56 -3.70
CA GLY A 118 -1.92 -0.77 -4.91
C GLY A 118 -3.21 -0.35 -5.62
N PRO A 119 -3.25 0.82 -6.29
CA PRO A 119 -4.42 1.33 -6.98
C PRO A 119 -4.58 0.70 -8.37
N GLN A 120 -5.81 0.35 -8.72
CA GLN A 120 -6.21 0.03 -10.11
C GLN A 120 -6.98 1.23 -10.65
N TYR A 121 -6.61 1.73 -11.83
CA TYR A 121 -7.15 2.96 -12.45
C TYR A 121 -7.06 4.17 -11.51
N TYR A 122 -5.85 4.73 -11.37
CA TYR A 122 -5.54 5.79 -10.39
C TYR A 122 -5.94 7.20 -10.85
N ASP A 123 -6.07 8.11 -9.89
CA ASP A 123 -6.23 9.54 -10.12
C ASP A 123 -4.90 10.28 -10.18
N ASN A 124 -4.99 11.48 -10.74
CA ASN A 124 -3.97 12.53 -10.70
C ASN A 124 -3.86 13.15 -9.29
N ASN A 125 -2.66 13.59 -8.89
CA ASN A 125 -2.32 14.28 -7.64
C ASN A 125 -2.42 13.42 -6.35
N GLN A 126 -2.25 12.10 -6.44
CA GLN A 126 -2.19 11.19 -5.30
C GLN A 126 -0.79 11.23 -4.63
N ASP A 127 -0.73 11.04 -3.30
CA ASP A 127 0.51 10.83 -2.53
C ASP A 127 0.23 9.85 -1.38
N CYS A 128 0.33 8.56 -1.68
CA CYS A 128 -0.02 7.46 -0.77
C CYS A 128 1.23 6.86 -0.14
N VAL A 129 1.19 6.50 1.15
CA VAL A 129 2.32 5.81 1.83
C VAL A 129 1.83 4.59 2.61
N TRP A 130 2.24 3.40 2.19
CA TRP A 130 2.06 2.16 2.94
C TRP A 130 3.34 1.79 3.69
N THR A 131 3.20 1.31 4.93
CA THR A 131 4.31 0.79 5.74
C THR A 131 3.99 -0.66 6.13
N ILE A 132 4.76 -1.62 5.60
CA ILE A 132 4.60 -3.05 5.85
C ILE A 132 5.48 -3.43 7.05
N SER A 133 4.87 -3.95 8.12
CA SER A 133 5.58 -4.33 9.36
C SER A 133 5.61 -5.85 9.53
N ALA A 134 6.77 -6.45 9.30
CA ALA A 134 7.01 -7.85 9.66
C ALA A 134 7.39 -7.97 11.16
N PRO A 135 7.20 -9.15 11.78
CA PRO A 135 7.72 -9.42 13.13
C PRO A 135 9.24 -9.22 13.21
N VAL A 136 9.76 -8.90 14.40
CA VAL A 136 11.22 -8.73 14.60
C VAL A 136 11.96 -10.03 14.25
N GLY A 137 12.94 -9.95 13.35
CA GLY A 137 13.65 -11.12 12.81
C GLY A 137 12.93 -11.81 11.65
N HIS A 138 11.96 -11.15 11.02
CA HIS A 138 11.41 -11.49 9.71
C HIS A 138 11.76 -10.37 8.72
N PHE A 139 11.60 -10.66 7.42
CA PHE A 139 11.79 -9.76 6.29
C PHE A 139 10.49 -9.61 5.51
N VAL A 140 10.41 -8.61 4.63
CA VAL A 140 9.30 -8.38 3.71
C VAL A 140 9.76 -8.70 2.28
N GLU A 141 9.04 -9.60 1.63
CA GLU A 141 9.08 -9.77 0.18
C GLU A 141 7.89 -9.04 -0.45
N LEU A 142 8.13 -8.32 -1.55
CA LEU A 142 7.16 -7.53 -2.30
C LEU A 142 7.25 -7.89 -3.79
N GLN A 143 6.15 -8.35 -4.39
CA GLN A 143 6.07 -8.72 -5.80
C GLN A 143 4.94 -7.98 -6.50
N PHE A 144 5.23 -7.30 -7.62
CA PHE A 144 4.20 -6.70 -8.46
C PHE A 144 3.53 -7.77 -9.33
N THR A 145 2.19 -7.82 -9.31
CA THR A 145 1.36 -8.72 -10.13
C THR A 145 0.70 -7.98 -11.32
N ALA A 146 0.61 -6.66 -11.24
CA ALA A 146 0.27 -5.75 -12.33
C ALA A 146 1.07 -4.45 -12.17
N PHE A 147 1.48 -3.83 -13.29
CA PHE A 147 2.25 -2.58 -13.29
C PHE A 147 2.11 -1.84 -14.62
N ASP A 148 1.42 -0.70 -14.60
CA ASP A 148 1.11 0.17 -15.75
C ASP A 148 0.99 1.63 -15.23
N VAL A 149 2.11 2.36 -15.27
CA VAL A 149 2.33 3.68 -14.64
C VAL A 149 2.92 4.62 -15.70
N GLU A 150 2.61 5.92 -15.70
CA GLU A 150 3.10 6.82 -16.76
C GLU A 150 4.65 6.77 -16.89
N ASP A 151 5.16 6.60 -18.10
CA ASP A 151 6.60 6.55 -18.38
C ASP A 151 7.25 7.93 -18.28
N GLY A 152 7.56 8.33 -17.04
CA GLY A 152 8.42 9.47 -16.70
C GLY A 152 9.91 9.28 -17.02
N GLY A 153 10.25 8.35 -17.92
CA GLY A 153 11.60 8.02 -18.36
C GLY A 153 12.50 7.46 -17.24
N ALA A 154 13.80 7.46 -17.48
CA ALA A 154 14.82 6.88 -16.58
C ALA A 154 14.90 7.51 -15.17
N SER A 155 14.13 8.57 -14.90
CA SER A 155 14.01 9.23 -13.59
C SER A 155 12.61 9.10 -12.96
N CYS A 156 11.65 8.51 -13.68
CA CYS A 156 10.22 8.49 -13.35
C CYS A 156 9.72 9.87 -12.89
N SER A 157 9.84 10.87 -13.77
CA SER A 157 9.67 12.29 -13.42
C SER A 157 8.22 12.73 -13.21
N TYR A 158 7.25 11.94 -13.67
CA TYR A 158 5.82 12.17 -13.49
C TYR A 158 5.35 11.23 -12.36
N ASP A 159 4.53 10.23 -12.67
CA ASP A 159 4.09 9.19 -11.73
C ASP A 159 5.21 8.22 -11.34
N TYR A 160 5.15 7.68 -10.11
CA TYR A 160 6.05 6.62 -9.66
C TYR A 160 5.62 5.87 -8.40
N VAL A 161 6.02 4.60 -8.33
CA VAL A 161 6.16 3.86 -7.07
C VAL A 161 7.60 4.00 -6.58
N ALA A 162 7.81 4.44 -5.34
CA ALA A 162 9.09 4.47 -4.65
C ALA A 162 9.07 3.50 -3.45
N VAL A 163 10.10 2.67 -3.30
CA VAL A 163 10.19 1.64 -2.25
C VAL A 163 11.43 1.88 -1.40
N TYR A 164 11.28 1.86 -0.07
CA TYR A 164 12.30 2.22 0.92
C TYR A 164 12.49 1.11 1.97
N ASP A 165 13.73 0.77 2.33
CA ASP A 165 14.07 -0.21 3.37
C ASP A 165 13.97 0.40 4.78
N GLY A 166 12.75 0.55 5.28
CA GLY A 166 12.49 1.04 6.61
C GLY A 166 11.05 1.51 6.84
N ALA A 167 10.85 2.26 7.93
CA ALA A 167 9.54 2.64 8.44
C ALA A 167 8.95 3.95 7.85
N ASP A 168 9.75 4.73 7.13
CA ASP A 168 9.30 5.97 6.48
C ASP A 168 10.17 6.34 5.26
N THR A 169 9.83 7.44 4.59
CA THR A 169 10.46 7.91 3.35
C THR A 169 11.83 8.60 3.54
N SER A 170 12.37 8.62 4.76
CA SER A 170 13.77 9.00 5.05
C SER A 170 14.73 7.82 5.14
N ALA A 171 14.21 6.58 5.08
CA ALA A 171 14.98 5.36 4.97
C ALA A 171 15.66 5.23 3.58
N PRO A 172 16.61 4.31 3.37
CA PRO A 172 17.26 4.11 2.07
C PRO A 172 16.25 3.74 0.98
N LEU A 173 16.31 4.42 -0.16
CA LEU A 173 15.51 4.11 -1.35
C LEU A 173 16.07 2.85 -2.03
N ILE A 174 15.26 1.80 -2.14
CA ILE A 174 15.60 0.57 -2.89
C ILE A 174 15.36 0.78 -4.38
N ALA A 175 14.22 1.38 -4.73
CA ALA A 175 13.79 1.52 -6.12
C ALA A 175 12.83 2.69 -6.32
N LYS A 176 12.84 3.28 -7.52
CA LYS A 176 11.81 4.18 -8.04
C LYS A 176 11.39 3.68 -9.43
N LEU A 177 10.08 3.50 -9.64
CA LEU A 177 9.52 2.61 -10.68
C LEU A 177 8.36 3.29 -11.41
N CYS A 178 8.33 3.16 -12.73
CA CYS A 178 7.31 3.70 -13.65
C CYS A 178 7.33 2.92 -14.98
N GLY A 179 6.40 3.22 -15.89
CA GLY A 179 6.20 2.47 -17.14
C GLY A 179 5.34 1.21 -16.94
N ASN A 180 5.34 0.34 -17.96
CA ASN A 180 4.42 -0.80 -18.09
C ASN A 180 5.12 -2.19 -18.05
N THR A 181 6.35 -2.23 -17.55
CA THR A 181 7.10 -3.48 -17.36
C THR A 181 7.06 -3.86 -15.89
N ILE A 182 6.50 -5.04 -15.58
CA ILE A 182 6.40 -5.56 -14.21
C ILE A 182 7.82 -5.65 -13.59
N PRO A 183 8.10 -4.94 -12.47
CA PRO A 183 9.39 -4.98 -11.80
C PRO A 183 9.73 -6.37 -11.24
N ALA A 184 11.03 -6.63 -11.03
CA ALA A 184 11.49 -7.80 -10.30
C ALA A 184 11.01 -7.77 -8.83
N PRO A 185 10.93 -8.92 -8.14
CA PRO A 185 10.69 -8.99 -6.70
C PRO A 185 11.63 -8.07 -5.90
N ILE A 186 11.07 -7.37 -4.92
CA ILE A 186 11.78 -6.50 -4.00
C ILE A 186 11.77 -7.14 -2.61
N HIS A 187 12.86 -6.92 -1.87
CA HIS A 187 13.15 -7.58 -0.62
C HIS A 187 13.72 -6.56 0.38
N SER A 188 13.19 -6.51 1.61
CA SER A 188 13.73 -5.67 2.68
C SER A 188 14.96 -6.30 3.35
N HIS A 189 15.82 -5.47 3.92
CA HIS A 189 16.93 -5.88 4.79
C HIS A 189 16.55 -5.75 6.27
N THR A 190 15.59 -4.87 6.58
CA THR A 190 14.95 -4.79 7.91
C THR A 190 13.63 -5.55 7.95
N ASN A 191 12.97 -5.57 9.13
CA ASN A 191 11.61 -6.09 9.27
C ASN A 191 10.51 -5.09 8.87
N VAL A 192 10.85 -3.96 8.22
CA VAL A 192 9.88 -2.93 7.81
C VAL A 192 10.20 -2.46 6.39
N LEU A 193 9.18 -2.34 5.54
CA LEU A 193 9.31 -1.84 4.17
C LEU A 193 8.26 -0.76 3.91
N THR A 194 8.68 0.40 3.38
CA THR A 194 7.78 1.51 3.06
C THR A 194 7.63 1.67 1.56
N VAL A 195 6.39 1.78 1.08
CA VAL A 195 6.05 1.99 -0.33
C VAL A 195 5.28 3.30 -0.46
N ARG A 196 5.80 4.23 -1.26
CA ARG A 196 5.15 5.49 -1.61
C ARG A 196 4.69 5.45 -3.06
N TRP A 197 3.49 5.93 -3.32
CA TRP A 197 2.93 6.15 -4.66
C TRP A 197 2.65 7.63 -4.83
N VAL A 198 3.10 8.23 -5.93
CA VAL A 198 2.87 9.65 -6.24
C VAL A 198 2.42 9.78 -7.68
N THR A 199 1.42 10.62 -7.95
CA THR A 199 0.98 10.97 -9.31
C THR A 199 1.03 12.46 -9.62
N ASP A 200 1.25 12.77 -10.90
CA ASP A 200 1.24 14.09 -11.51
C ASP A 200 -0.19 14.69 -11.55
N SER A 201 -0.31 15.92 -12.02
CA SER A 201 -1.58 16.58 -12.35
C SER A 201 -2.30 16.06 -13.61
N SER A 202 -1.65 15.23 -14.41
CA SER A 202 -2.15 14.77 -15.71
C SER A 202 -1.58 13.41 -16.15
N VAL A 203 -2.37 12.69 -16.97
CA VAL A 203 -2.12 11.33 -17.50
C VAL A 203 -2.33 10.24 -16.44
N THR A 204 -3.00 9.15 -16.85
CA THR A 204 -3.41 8.04 -15.97
C THR A 204 -3.50 6.74 -16.78
N ASP A 205 -2.78 5.71 -16.35
CA ASP A 205 -2.75 4.36 -16.91
C ASP A 205 -3.48 3.35 -15.98
N ALA A 206 -3.39 2.03 -16.21
CA ALA A 206 -4.17 1.05 -15.47
C ALA A 206 -3.75 0.86 -13.99
N GLY A 207 -2.59 1.38 -13.59
CA GLY A 207 -2.10 1.34 -12.21
C GLY A 207 -1.28 0.09 -11.90
N TRP A 208 -1.19 -0.24 -10.61
CA TRP A 208 -0.35 -1.33 -10.15
C TRP A 208 -0.98 -2.10 -9.00
N THR A 209 -0.57 -3.34 -8.86
CA THR A 209 -0.98 -4.20 -7.75
C THR A 209 0.24 -5.00 -7.32
N ALA A 210 0.56 -4.94 -6.03
CA ALA A 210 1.64 -5.70 -5.43
C ALA A 210 1.10 -6.63 -4.32
N ALA A 211 1.61 -7.85 -4.28
CA ALA A 211 1.46 -8.75 -3.15
C ALA A 211 2.70 -8.65 -2.26
N TYR A 212 2.52 -8.71 -0.94
CA TYR A 212 3.61 -8.84 0.03
C TYR A 212 3.48 -10.11 0.86
N LEU A 213 4.62 -10.62 1.32
CA LEU A 213 4.76 -11.73 2.26
C LEU A 213 5.77 -11.33 3.34
N THR A 214 5.44 -11.54 4.61
CA THR A 214 6.44 -11.50 5.69
C THR A 214 7.01 -12.89 5.91
N THR A 215 8.33 -13.01 5.99
CA THR A 215 9.00 -14.31 6.06
C THR A 215 10.15 -14.30 7.06
N ASN A 216 10.26 -15.35 7.89
CA ASN A 216 11.45 -15.59 8.72
C ASN A 216 12.57 -16.30 7.95
N GLU A 217 12.27 -16.87 6.78
CA GLU A 217 13.26 -17.33 5.80
C GLU A 217 13.74 -16.09 5.03
N HIS A 218 15.05 -15.90 4.87
CA HIS A 218 15.58 -14.68 4.24
C HIS A 218 15.25 -14.62 2.75
N PRO A 219 14.89 -13.44 2.20
CA PRO A 219 14.50 -13.29 0.80
C PRO A 219 15.56 -13.83 -0.17
N VAL A 220 15.11 -14.68 -1.10
CA VAL A 220 15.98 -15.51 -1.94
C VAL A 220 16.19 -14.88 -3.31
N HIS A 221 17.27 -14.11 -3.46
CA HIS A 221 17.92 -14.01 -4.78
C HIS A 221 18.29 -15.44 -5.23
N PRO A 222 18.16 -15.83 -6.52
CA PRO A 222 18.45 -17.19 -7.00
C PRO A 222 19.88 -17.73 -6.77
N SER A 223 20.76 -16.91 -6.16
CA SER A 223 22.12 -17.27 -5.76
C SER A 223 22.46 -16.99 -4.28
N GLY A 224 21.48 -16.66 -3.42
CA GLY A 224 21.64 -16.64 -1.96
C GLY A 224 22.24 -15.37 -1.34
N CYS A 225 21.73 -14.18 -1.71
CA CYS A 225 22.39 -12.89 -1.49
C CYS A 225 21.50 -11.82 -0.83
N GLY A 226 22.10 -10.90 -0.07
CA GLY A 226 21.43 -9.73 0.51
C GLY A 226 21.96 -8.40 -0.09
N GLY A 227 21.06 -7.56 -0.61
CA GLY A 227 21.41 -6.29 -1.25
C GLY A 227 21.26 -6.32 -2.79
N PRO A 228 21.14 -5.16 -3.45
CA PRO A 228 21.06 -5.07 -4.91
C PRO A 228 22.43 -5.36 -5.55
N GLU A 229 22.42 -5.96 -6.75
CA GLU A 229 23.67 -6.26 -7.48
C GLU A 229 24.42 -4.98 -7.90
N SER A 230 23.73 -3.86 -8.11
CA SER A 230 24.34 -2.57 -8.45
C SER A 230 24.09 -1.53 -7.34
N LEU A 231 25.14 -0.79 -6.98
CA LEU A 231 25.18 0.16 -5.88
C LEU A 231 25.80 1.48 -6.35
N THR A 232 24.96 2.48 -6.66
CA THR A 232 25.38 3.72 -7.33
C THR A 232 25.29 5.00 -6.49
N ASP A 233 24.76 4.90 -5.26
CA ASP A 233 24.61 6.04 -4.35
C ASP A 233 25.96 6.51 -3.75
N PRO A 234 26.02 7.74 -3.19
CA PRO A 234 27.21 8.22 -2.47
C PRO A 234 27.55 7.43 -1.19
N THR A 235 26.62 6.62 -0.68
CA THR A 235 26.77 5.73 0.49
C THR A 235 25.79 4.57 0.38
N GLY A 236 26.16 3.37 0.82
CA GLY A 236 25.23 2.25 0.89
C GLY A 236 25.72 1.11 1.78
N ASN A 237 24.89 0.08 1.95
CA ASN A 237 25.18 -1.10 2.75
C ASN A 237 24.67 -2.38 2.06
N PHE A 238 25.27 -3.52 2.42
CA PHE A 238 24.90 -4.86 1.93
C PHE A 238 25.49 -5.93 2.86
N SER A 239 24.99 -7.16 2.80
CA SER A 239 25.36 -8.24 3.72
C SER A 239 25.38 -9.61 3.05
N SER A 240 26.00 -10.58 3.71
CA SER A 240 25.62 -11.98 3.46
C SER A 240 24.13 -12.18 3.78
N MET A 241 23.52 -13.16 3.12
CA MET A 241 22.21 -13.69 3.48
C MET A 241 22.17 -14.10 4.97
N ASN A 242 20.98 -14.03 5.58
CA ASN A 242 20.66 -14.35 6.99
C ASN A 242 21.31 -13.49 8.09
N PHE A 243 22.29 -12.64 7.79
CA PHE A 243 23.04 -11.85 8.78
C PHE A 243 22.09 -11.11 9.75
N PRO A 244 22.28 -11.19 11.09
CA PRO A 244 23.43 -11.73 11.83
C PRO A 244 23.33 -13.22 12.19
N ASN A 245 22.36 -13.95 11.63
CA ASN A 245 22.35 -15.42 11.69
C ASN A 245 23.25 -15.99 10.58
N ASN A 246 23.52 -17.29 10.63
CA ASN A 246 24.43 -17.92 9.68
C ASN A 246 23.91 -17.86 8.23
N TYR A 247 24.79 -17.50 7.29
CA TYR A 247 24.53 -17.57 5.85
C TYR A 247 24.28 -19.01 5.39
N ASP A 248 23.70 -19.17 4.20
CA ASP A 248 23.46 -20.47 3.57
C ASP A 248 24.65 -20.99 2.77
N ASN A 249 24.69 -22.32 2.62
CA ASN A 249 25.66 -23.05 1.79
C ASN A 249 25.40 -22.82 0.28
N ASN A 250 26.47 -22.84 -0.53
CA ASN A 250 26.45 -22.70 -1.99
C ASN A 250 26.03 -21.31 -2.52
N ALA A 251 26.14 -20.26 -1.70
CA ALA A 251 25.86 -18.89 -2.11
C ALA A 251 26.89 -18.40 -3.15
N GLN A 252 26.43 -17.59 -4.11
CA GLN A 252 27.26 -16.99 -5.17
C GLN A 252 26.78 -15.57 -5.44
N CYS A 253 27.40 -14.59 -4.78
CA CYS A 253 26.94 -13.22 -4.74
C CYS A 253 27.94 -12.26 -5.33
N GLN A 254 27.41 -11.21 -5.96
CA GLN A 254 28.17 -10.11 -6.52
C GLN A 254 27.46 -8.79 -6.19
N TRP A 255 28.24 -7.79 -5.80
CA TRP A 255 27.82 -6.40 -5.66
C TRP A 255 28.81 -5.52 -6.41
N GLU A 256 28.35 -4.76 -7.41
CA GLU A 256 29.13 -3.80 -8.18
C GLU A 256 28.77 -2.37 -7.72
N ILE A 257 29.75 -1.70 -7.10
CA ILE A 257 29.66 -0.33 -6.61
C ILE A 257 30.27 0.59 -7.66
N GLU A 258 29.50 1.53 -8.20
CA GLU A 258 29.98 2.57 -9.13
C GLU A 258 29.52 3.96 -8.67
N VAL A 259 30.48 4.80 -8.28
CA VAL A 259 30.23 6.15 -7.76
C VAL A 259 30.64 7.22 -8.78
N GLU A 260 30.36 8.51 -8.50
CA GLU A 260 30.65 9.60 -9.43
C GLU A 260 32.12 9.61 -9.92
N ALA A 261 32.31 9.77 -11.23
CA ALA A 261 33.60 9.68 -11.89
C ALA A 261 34.62 10.71 -11.35
N GLY A 262 35.70 10.20 -10.75
CA GLY A 262 36.75 11.00 -10.09
C GLY A 262 36.71 10.94 -8.57
N MET A 263 35.62 10.46 -7.98
CA MET A 263 35.55 10.06 -6.57
C MET A 263 36.12 8.65 -6.38
N ARG A 264 36.32 8.24 -5.12
CA ARG A 264 36.74 6.89 -4.73
C ARG A 264 35.81 6.32 -3.67
N ILE A 265 35.84 5.00 -3.49
CA ILE A 265 34.99 4.24 -2.58
C ILE A 265 35.81 3.84 -1.36
N ASN A 266 35.27 4.01 -0.17
CA ASN A 266 35.84 3.48 1.06
C ASN A 266 34.89 2.44 1.70
N LEU A 267 35.18 1.17 1.43
CA LEU A 267 34.43 0.00 1.89
C LEU A 267 34.87 -0.43 3.30
N ILE A 268 33.91 -0.73 4.17
CA ILE A 268 34.11 -1.11 5.57
C ILE A 268 33.23 -2.32 5.90
N PHE A 269 33.84 -3.43 6.34
CA PHE A 269 33.13 -4.53 6.98
C PHE A 269 32.97 -4.23 8.46
N THR A 270 31.72 -3.99 8.89
CA THR A 270 31.36 -3.67 10.28
C THR A 270 31.16 -4.93 11.14
N ALA A 271 30.90 -6.07 10.48
CA ALA A 271 30.98 -7.41 11.03
C ALA A 271 31.54 -8.35 9.94
N PHE A 272 32.31 -9.37 10.34
CA PHE A 272 32.91 -10.35 9.42
C PHE A 272 33.25 -11.66 10.15
N ASP A 273 32.57 -12.75 9.80
CA ASP A 273 32.65 -14.08 10.41
C ASP A 273 32.24 -15.15 9.37
N LEU A 274 33.21 -15.69 8.63
CA LEU A 274 33.05 -16.79 7.66
C LEU A 274 33.77 -18.06 8.17
N GLU A 275 33.65 -19.21 7.46
CA GLU A 275 34.51 -20.37 7.75
C GLU A 275 36.00 -19.99 7.67
N ALA A 276 36.81 -20.56 8.56
CA ALA A 276 38.18 -20.15 8.82
C ALA A 276 39.22 -21.14 8.26
N GLU A 277 39.40 -21.17 6.94
CA GLU A 277 40.47 -21.96 6.29
C GLU A 277 41.70 -21.10 5.92
N ARG A 278 42.89 -21.71 5.98
CA ARG A 278 44.17 -21.11 5.69
C ARG A 278 44.24 -20.61 4.23
N LEU A 279 44.46 -19.30 4.10
CA LEU A 279 44.64 -18.57 2.83
C LEU A 279 43.37 -18.48 1.95
N CYS A 280 42.18 -18.79 2.49
CA CYS A 280 40.90 -18.65 1.79
C CYS A 280 40.91 -19.28 0.37
N PRO A 281 40.97 -20.63 0.27
CA PRO A 281 40.95 -21.30 -1.03
C PRO A 281 39.63 -21.05 -1.77
N GLN A 282 39.64 -21.06 -3.11
CA GLN A 282 38.45 -20.84 -3.96
C GLN A 282 37.36 -21.93 -3.86
N SER A 283 37.55 -22.91 -2.97
CA SER A 283 36.68 -24.08 -2.77
C SER A 283 36.09 -24.11 -1.36
N ASN A 284 36.05 -22.97 -0.69
CA ASN A 284 35.64 -22.77 0.70
C ASN A 284 35.07 -21.35 0.82
N ASP A 285 34.52 -20.97 1.98
CA ASP A 285 33.84 -19.68 2.14
C ASP A 285 34.79 -18.48 2.02
N TYR A 286 34.39 -17.47 1.24
CA TYR A 286 35.15 -16.21 1.16
C TYR A 286 34.33 -15.01 0.69
N VAL A 287 34.80 -13.83 1.09
CA VAL A 287 34.58 -12.56 0.37
C VAL A 287 35.86 -12.20 -0.40
N GLU A 288 35.73 -11.83 -1.68
CA GLU A 288 36.83 -11.32 -2.51
C GLU A 288 36.47 -9.95 -3.09
N ILE A 289 37.39 -9.00 -2.99
CA ILE A 289 37.21 -7.60 -3.43
C ILE A 289 38.03 -7.37 -4.69
N PHE A 290 37.44 -6.75 -5.71
CA PHE A 290 38.03 -6.46 -7.00
C PHE A 290 37.93 -4.97 -7.34
N GLU A 291 38.96 -4.45 -8.01
CA GLU A 291 38.94 -3.14 -8.68
C GLU A 291 39.35 -3.37 -10.15
N ASN A 292 38.50 -3.01 -11.10
CA ASN A 292 38.74 -3.24 -12.55
C ASN A 292 39.15 -4.70 -12.86
N ASP A 293 38.41 -5.67 -12.29
CA ASP A 293 38.68 -7.12 -12.29
C ASP A 293 40.04 -7.58 -11.72
N VAL A 294 40.81 -6.69 -11.09
CA VAL A 294 42.00 -7.04 -10.29
C VAL A 294 41.59 -7.31 -8.85
N SER A 295 41.83 -8.53 -8.36
CA SER A 295 41.61 -8.88 -6.95
C SER A 295 42.53 -8.08 -6.04
N LEU A 296 41.93 -7.32 -5.11
CA LEU A 296 42.60 -6.57 -4.05
C LEU A 296 42.87 -7.45 -2.81
N GLY A 297 42.06 -8.49 -2.61
CA GLY A 297 42.17 -9.41 -1.49
C GLY A 297 40.98 -10.35 -1.37
N ARG A 298 41.25 -11.56 -0.89
CA ARG A 298 40.24 -12.54 -0.47
C ARG A 298 40.34 -12.80 1.02
N HIS A 299 39.19 -12.91 1.67
CA HIS A 299 39.01 -12.85 3.11
C HIS A 299 38.03 -13.93 3.57
N CYS A 300 38.33 -14.54 4.72
CA CYS A 300 37.58 -15.65 5.33
C CYS A 300 37.93 -15.70 6.84
N GLY A 301 37.23 -16.53 7.60
CA GLY A 301 37.32 -16.55 9.06
C GLY A 301 36.70 -15.32 9.74
N ASN A 302 37.04 -15.12 11.00
CA ASN A 302 36.44 -14.11 11.90
C ASN A 302 37.37 -12.95 12.27
N ILE A 303 38.23 -12.55 11.32
CA ILE A 303 39.19 -11.47 11.51
C ILE A 303 38.55 -10.15 11.06
N GLN A 304 38.53 -9.16 11.94
CA GLN A 304 38.13 -7.80 11.59
C GLN A 304 39.00 -7.27 10.44
N LEU A 305 38.38 -7.05 9.28
CA LEU A 305 39.07 -6.54 8.11
C LEU A 305 39.38 -5.04 8.26
N PRO A 306 40.52 -4.56 7.74
CA PRO A 306 40.76 -3.12 7.57
C PRO A 306 39.82 -2.55 6.50
N PRO A 307 39.50 -1.25 6.52
CA PRO A 307 38.81 -0.59 5.42
C PRO A 307 39.57 -0.71 4.09
N THR A 308 38.86 -0.95 3.00
CA THR A 308 39.40 -0.99 1.65
C THR A 308 39.03 0.31 0.92
N THR A 309 40.03 1.10 0.58
CA THR A 309 39.86 2.31 -0.24
C THR A 309 40.25 1.99 -1.68
N SER A 310 39.36 2.24 -2.64
CA SER A 310 39.63 2.10 -4.08
C SER A 310 40.61 3.16 -4.59
N SER A 311 41.15 2.95 -5.78
CA SER A 311 41.92 3.96 -6.53
C SER A 311 41.07 4.71 -7.57
N GLY A 312 40.04 4.07 -8.13
CA GLY A 312 39.04 4.64 -9.03
C GLY A 312 37.62 4.70 -8.42
N ASN A 313 36.62 4.96 -9.26
CA ASN A 313 35.22 5.11 -8.85
C ASN A 313 34.43 3.79 -8.84
N THR A 314 35.08 2.64 -9.01
CA THR A 314 34.42 1.32 -9.06
C THR A 314 35.04 0.31 -8.12
N LEU A 315 34.20 -0.53 -7.49
CA LEU A 315 34.60 -1.75 -6.78
C LEU A 315 33.59 -2.85 -7.08
N LYS A 316 34.05 -4.10 -7.15
CA LYS A 316 33.21 -5.29 -7.12
C LYS A 316 33.53 -6.11 -5.88
N VAL A 317 32.51 -6.55 -5.17
CA VAL A 317 32.62 -7.48 -4.04
C VAL A 317 31.92 -8.77 -4.43
N VAL A 318 32.60 -9.90 -4.22
CA VAL A 318 32.05 -11.24 -4.45
C VAL A 318 32.01 -11.97 -3.12
N PHE A 319 30.91 -12.67 -2.83
CA PHE A 319 30.81 -13.64 -1.74
C PHE A 319 30.51 -15.02 -2.30
N TYR A 320 31.19 -16.03 -1.77
CA TYR A 320 31.02 -17.43 -2.10
C TYR A 320 30.96 -18.24 -0.80
N SER A 321 30.04 -19.20 -0.72
CA SER A 321 30.08 -20.27 0.29
C SER A 321 30.10 -21.66 -0.35
N ASP A 322 30.74 -22.62 0.32
CA ASP A 322 30.76 -24.02 -0.15
C ASP A 322 29.52 -24.81 0.29
N SER A 323 29.50 -26.12 0.04
CA SER A 323 28.41 -27.02 0.38
C SER A 323 28.23 -27.31 1.89
N SER A 324 29.15 -26.83 2.73
CA SER A 324 29.29 -27.21 4.14
C SER A 324 29.94 -26.12 5.00
N THR A 325 29.62 -26.14 6.30
CA THR A 325 29.99 -25.15 7.33
C THR A 325 29.42 -23.75 7.06
N THR A 326 28.94 -23.09 8.12
CA THR A 326 28.48 -21.70 8.06
C THR A 326 28.85 -20.96 9.34
N ALA A 327 28.99 -19.65 9.23
CA ALA A 327 29.28 -18.72 10.33
C ALA A 327 28.37 -17.47 10.22
N THR A 328 28.44 -16.51 11.14
CA THR A 328 27.41 -15.44 11.24
C THR A 328 27.43 -14.42 10.11
N GLY A 329 28.41 -14.49 9.20
CA GLY A 329 28.42 -13.75 7.94
C GLY A 329 29.08 -12.39 8.03
N PHE A 330 28.63 -11.43 7.22
CA PHE A 330 29.18 -10.09 7.21
C PHE A 330 28.13 -9.00 6.99
N MET A 331 28.43 -7.80 7.49
CA MET A 331 27.72 -6.57 7.18
C MET A 331 28.72 -5.53 6.66
N ALA A 332 28.54 -5.12 5.41
CA ALA A 332 29.39 -4.17 4.72
C ALA A 332 28.68 -2.83 4.51
N GLN A 333 29.43 -1.74 4.62
CA GLN A 333 29.00 -0.40 4.25
C GLN A 333 30.09 0.28 3.42
N TYR A 334 29.72 1.16 2.50
CA TYR A 334 30.67 1.97 1.74
C TYR A 334 30.28 3.45 1.80
N VAL A 335 31.30 4.32 1.70
CA VAL A 335 31.10 5.76 1.53
C VAL A 335 31.99 6.28 0.41
N THR A 336 31.48 7.24 -0.36
CA THR A 336 32.21 7.94 -1.41
C THR A 336 33.10 9.03 -0.81
N ILE A 337 34.36 9.10 -1.25
CA ILE A 337 35.37 10.05 -0.77
C ILE A 337 36.05 10.81 -1.94
N PRO A 338 36.45 12.08 -1.76
CA PRO A 338 37.28 12.83 -2.71
C PRO A 338 38.73 12.33 -2.76
#